data_AF-A0A818SRI2-F1
#
_entry.id   AF-A0A818SRI2-F1
#
_cell.length_a   1.000
_cell.length_b   1.000
_cell.length_c   1.000
_cell.angle_alpha   90.00
_cell.angle_beta   90.00
_cell.angle_gamma   90.00
#
_symmetry.space_group_name_H-M   'P 1'
#
loop_
_entity.id
_entity.type
_entity.pdbx_description
1 polymer ?
#
loop_
_entity_poly.entity_id
_entity_poly.type
_entity_poly.pdbx_seq_one_letter_code
_entity_poly.pdbx_strand_id
1 'polypeptide(L)'
;MTDIAHDEIQLNVYRCLGKIMNEADIKTMACPGKIAAVYIEFITNTIDNSKKRERFYSLLESLKNFAQHDQVKTELIEQGALPLLVKCVLETRFDPIKIQKTALEILLALSFHNDACSILKQNENFMNRCRILAENTNSDRFDLQRAAEGLLWKLEREDEAVAKSTILKSYLYDMMISYSHKDKELCLRIHEQLVKDGFKVWVDRDCLRGSTMVGIANAIENSEYVLICMSNTYKESVYCQSEAHYAFERGCRLIPIMLESNYKPDGWLGIIVSGKIYVDFAKVEFKSSYEQLKNEIIEQRHKYAIKPSTNSKEKDPEDTGSMSLKQAELVSESINNLPNCITQWTHDHVKVFLVRIGLGNTILPLCPRVDGHRLLQLYQMCLINPESMYQSLKFELNQRHHTLLPIADYLNFLHEIKLYVPSTAINEKTVQSSSLDSAMCGIM
;
A
#
# COMPACT_ATOMS: atom_id res chain seq x y z
N MET A 1 -1.44 -43.53 25.64
CA MET A 1 -1.14 -43.09 24.26
C MET A 1 -2.46 -42.74 23.58
N THR A 2 -3.01 -41.54 23.79
CA THR A 2 -4.24 -41.08 23.11
C THR A 2 -4.42 -39.59 23.40
N ASP A 3 -3.74 -38.74 22.62
CA ASP A 3 -4.15 -37.33 22.44
C ASP A 3 -3.50 -36.66 21.20
N ILE A 4 -2.90 -37.47 20.32
CA ILE A 4 -2.13 -36.98 19.16
C ILE A 4 -3.04 -36.79 17.92
N ALA A 5 -4.35 -37.09 18.02
CA ALA A 5 -5.18 -37.38 16.83
C ALA A 5 -6.06 -36.23 16.29
N HIS A 6 -6.31 -35.13 17.02
CA HIS A 6 -7.12 -34.02 16.47
C HIS A 6 -6.32 -32.74 16.23
N ASP A 7 -5.62 -32.26 17.23
CA ASP A 7 -4.85 -31.01 17.14
C ASP A 7 -3.76 -31.02 16.07
N GLU A 8 -3.08 -32.16 15.90
CA GLU A 8 -1.99 -32.27 14.94
C GLU A 8 -2.50 -32.38 13.50
N ILE A 9 -3.60 -33.10 13.29
CA ILE A 9 -4.26 -33.15 11.98
C ILE A 9 -4.78 -31.76 11.63
N GLN A 10 -5.45 -31.09 12.57
CA GLN A 10 -6.01 -29.76 12.36
C GLN A 10 -4.91 -28.74 12.03
N LEU A 11 -3.79 -28.76 12.76
CA LEU A 11 -2.66 -27.88 12.49
C LEU A 11 -2.00 -28.16 11.14
N ASN A 12 -1.81 -29.43 10.77
CA ASN A 12 -1.24 -29.79 9.48
C ASN A 12 -2.17 -29.39 8.32
N VAL A 13 -3.48 -29.48 8.51
CA VAL A 13 -4.47 -28.93 7.57
C VAL A 13 -4.29 -27.42 7.44
N TYR A 14 -4.20 -26.67 8.54
CA TYR A 14 -3.99 -25.22 8.48
C TYR A 14 -2.64 -24.82 7.87
N ARG A 15 -1.58 -25.60 8.10
CA ARG A 15 -0.28 -25.44 7.42
C ARG A 15 -0.39 -25.59 5.91
N CYS A 16 -1.15 -26.59 5.45
CA CYS A 16 -1.40 -26.78 4.03
C CYS A 16 -2.24 -25.62 3.48
N LEU A 17 -3.33 -25.25 4.15
CA LEU A 17 -4.19 -24.14 3.77
C LEU A 17 -3.41 -22.83 3.66
N GLY A 18 -2.62 -22.45 4.67
CA GLY A 18 -1.80 -21.24 4.61
C GLY A 18 -0.69 -21.23 3.54
N LYS A 19 -0.44 -22.36 2.87
CA LYS A 19 0.51 -22.44 1.74
C LYS A 19 -0.17 -22.48 0.37
N ILE A 20 -1.42 -22.93 0.29
CA ILE A 20 -2.12 -23.14 -0.99
C ILE A 20 -3.21 -22.11 -1.25
N MET A 21 -3.71 -21.45 -0.19
CA MET A 21 -4.82 -20.52 -0.32
C MET A 21 -4.36 -19.16 -0.84
N ASN A 22 -5.13 -18.61 -1.77
CA ASN A 22 -5.01 -17.22 -2.21
C ASN A 22 -6.06 -16.33 -1.51
N GLU A 23 -6.07 -15.02 -1.84
CA GLU A 23 -7.03 -14.09 -1.23
C GLU A 23 -8.50 -14.44 -1.55
N ALA A 24 -8.78 -14.97 -2.74
CA ALA A 24 -10.13 -15.37 -3.11
C ALA A 24 -10.58 -16.58 -2.28
N ASP A 25 -9.71 -17.57 -2.10
CA ASP A 25 -10.01 -18.75 -1.30
C ASP A 25 -10.33 -18.34 0.15
N ILE A 26 -9.54 -17.42 0.72
CA ILE A 26 -9.75 -16.92 2.10
C ILE A 26 -11.07 -16.16 2.22
N LYS A 27 -11.39 -15.30 1.25
CA LYS A 27 -12.67 -14.55 1.24
C LYS A 27 -13.88 -15.45 1.15
N THR A 28 -13.76 -16.61 0.50
CA THR A 28 -14.84 -17.59 0.42
C THR A 28 -14.95 -18.48 1.66
N MET A 29 -13.98 -18.44 2.58
CA MET A 29 -14.10 -19.17 3.83
C MET A 29 -15.22 -18.60 4.69
N ALA A 30 -16.08 -19.48 5.20
CA ALA A 30 -17.18 -19.08 6.07
C ALA A 30 -16.70 -18.41 7.38
N CYS A 31 -15.49 -18.74 7.86
CA CYS A 31 -14.94 -18.21 9.12
C CYS A 31 -13.39 -18.17 9.10
N PRO A 32 -12.73 -17.24 8.38
CA PRO A 32 -11.28 -17.08 8.44
C PRO A 32 -10.80 -16.81 9.87
N GLY A 33 -11.63 -16.15 10.69
CA GLY A 33 -11.36 -15.91 12.10
C GLY A 33 -11.18 -17.14 12.97
N LYS A 34 -11.83 -18.26 12.63
CA LYS A 34 -11.62 -19.52 13.36
C LYS A 34 -10.21 -20.05 13.17
N ILE A 35 -9.59 -19.82 12.01
CA ILE A 35 -8.23 -20.28 11.74
C ILE A 35 -7.24 -19.47 12.58
N ALA A 36 -7.38 -18.14 12.58
CA ALA A 36 -6.62 -17.25 13.46
C ALA A 36 -6.74 -17.69 14.92
N ALA A 37 -7.95 -18.00 15.39
CA ALA A 37 -8.20 -18.36 16.79
C ALA A 37 -7.47 -19.64 17.17
N VAL A 38 -7.50 -20.63 16.28
CA VAL A 38 -6.79 -21.90 16.50
C VAL A 38 -5.27 -21.68 16.53
N TYR A 39 -4.71 -20.83 15.66
CA TYR A 39 -3.28 -20.49 15.74
C TYR A 39 -2.93 -19.83 17.07
N ILE A 40 -3.71 -18.85 17.52
CA ILE A 40 -3.48 -18.12 18.77
C ILE A 40 -3.59 -19.05 19.98
N GLU A 41 -4.59 -19.93 20.01
CA GLU A 41 -4.76 -20.93 21.06
C GLU A 41 -3.56 -21.89 21.11
N PHE A 42 -3.14 -22.46 19.98
CA PHE A 42 -2.00 -23.38 19.95
C PHE A 42 -0.68 -22.69 20.32
N ILE A 43 -0.45 -21.47 19.85
CA ILE A 43 0.72 -20.68 20.23
C ILE A 43 0.70 -20.44 21.74
N THR A 44 -0.42 -20.00 22.30
CA THR A 44 -0.58 -19.76 23.74
C THR A 44 -0.33 -21.00 24.58
N ASN A 45 -0.80 -22.17 24.12
CA ASN A 45 -0.62 -23.44 24.83
C ASN A 45 0.79 -24.03 24.70
N THR A 46 1.58 -23.59 23.71
CA THR A 46 2.91 -24.17 23.42
C THR A 46 4.07 -23.24 23.76
N ILE A 47 3.85 -21.93 23.81
CA ILE A 47 4.89 -20.90 23.99
C ILE A 47 5.74 -21.12 25.25
N ASP A 48 5.14 -21.51 26.38
CA ASP A 48 5.88 -21.69 27.64
C ASP A 48 6.30 -23.15 27.90
N ASN A 49 6.00 -24.06 26.98
CA ASN A 49 6.29 -25.48 27.14
C ASN A 49 7.63 -25.85 26.49
N SER A 50 8.68 -26.00 27.32
CA SER A 50 10.03 -26.33 26.87
C SER A 50 10.13 -27.65 26.07
N LYS A 51 9.22 -28.61 26.31
CA LYS A 51 9.17 -29.89 25.58
C LYS A 51 8.55 -29.77 24.19
N LYS A 52 7.87 -28.66 23.88
CA LYS A 52 7.16 -28.43 22.61
C LYS A 52 7.82 -27.33 21.75
N ARG A 53 9.09 -26.99 21.98
CA ARG A 53 9.80 -25.90 21.28
C ARG A 53 9.80 -26.03 19.74
N GLU A 54 10.07 -27.21 19.20
CA GLU A 54 10.06 -27.41 17.74
C GLU A 54 8.65 -27.27 17.16
N ARG A 55 7.64 -27.78 17.88
CA ARG A 55 6.23 -27.63 17.52
C ARG A 55 5.82 -26.16 17.51
N PHE A 56 6.21 -25.40 18.54
CA PHE A 56 6.00 -23.96 18.63
C PHE A 56 6.67 -23.20 17.49
N TYR A 57 7.92 -23.52 17.16
CA TYR A 57 8.60 -22.89 16.03
C TYR A 57 7.88 -23.16 14.70
N SER A 58 7.49 -24.41 14.45
CA SER A 58 6.77 -24.78 13.22
C SER A 58 5.36 -24.17 13.16
N LEU A 59 4.72 -23.90 14.30
CA LEU A 59 3.49 -23.12 14.40
C LEU A 59 3.70 -21.67 13.95
N LEU A 60 4.73 -21.01 14.46
CA LEU A 60 5.09 -19.63 14.07
C LEU A 60 5.43 -19.53 12.58
N GLU A 61 6.22 -20.47 12.06
CA GLU A 61 6.59 -20.49 10.63
C GLU A 61 5.35 -20.64 9.74
N SER A 62 4.38 -21.44 10.17
CA SER A 62 3.11 -21.57 9.48
C SER A 62 2.26 -20.31 9.56
N LEU A 63 2.20 -19.68 10.73
CA LEU A 63 1.47 -18.43 10.94
C LEU A 63 2.03 -17.32 10.05
N LYS A 64 3.35 -17.28 9.82
CA LYS A 64 4.00 -16.31 8.94
C LYS A 64 3.43 -16.31 7.52
N ASN A 65 3.19 -17.49 6.93
CA ASN A 65 2.62 -17.59 5.59
C ASN A 65 1.16 -17.11 5.60
N PHE A 66 0.42 -17.49 6.64
CA PHE A 66 -1.00 -17.12 6.78
C PHE A 66 -1.20 -15.61 7.02
N ALA A 67 -0.31 -14.98 7.78
CA ALA A 67 -0.34 -13.55 8.10
C ALA A 67 -0.05 -12.64 6.90
N GLN A 68 0.31 -13.17 5.72
CA GLN A 68 0.44 -12.36 4.50
C GLN A 68 -0.91 -11.87 3.96
N HIS A 69 -2.01 -12.52 4.36
CA HIS A 69 -3.35 -12.26 3.83
C HIS A 69 -4.11 -11.18 4.59
N ASP A 70 -4.73 -10.26 3.86
CA ASP A 70 -5.26 -9.02 4.47
C ASP A 70 -6.40 -9.29 5.47
N GLN A 71 -7.35 -10.16 5.13
CA GLN A 71 -8.46 -10.52 6.03
C GLN A 71 -7.96 -11.26 7.29
N VAL A 72 -6.88 -12.03 7.17
CA VAL A 72 -6.29 -12.77 8.28
C VAL A 72 -5.57 -11.83 9.24
N LYS A 73 -4.88 -10.79 8.72
CA LYS A 73 -4.18 -9.80 9.55
C LYS A 73 -5.13 -9.12 10.52
N THR A 74 -6.28 -8.65 10.03
CA THR A 74 -7.30 -8.00 10.86
C THR A 74 -7.72 -8.92 12.00
N GLU A 75 -8.04 -10.17 11.70
CA GLU A 75 -8.50 -11.07 12.76
C GLU A 75 -7.40 -11.49 13.74
N LEU A 76 -6.16 -11.69 13.28
CA LEU A 76 -5.03 -11.96 14.18
C LEU A 76 -4.84 -10.81 15.18
N ILE A 77 -5.02 -9.57 14.74
CA ILE A 77 -4.91 -8.39 15.61
C ILE A 77 -6.06 -8.38 16.63
N GLU A 78 -7.31 -8.55 16.18
CA GLU A 78 -8.50 -8.57 17.03
C GLU A 78 -8.45 -9.67 18.10
N GLN A 79 -7.86 -10.82 17.77
CA GLN A 79 -7.73 -11.96 18.68
C GLN A 79 -6.47 -11.94 19.55
N GLY A 80 -5.71 -10.84 19.55
CA GLY A 80 -4.59 -10.66 20.48
C GLY A 80 -3.30 -11.37 20.08
N ALA A 81 -2.99 -11.46 18.78
CA ALA A 81 -1.69 -11.98 18.33
C ALA A 81 -0.49 -11.12 18.76
N LEU A 82 -0.66 -9.80 18.79
CA LEU A 82 0.44 -8.85 19.00
C LEU A 82 1.17 -9.06 20.33
N PRO A 83 0.49 -9.16 21.50
CA PRO A 83 1.18 -9.42 22.77
C PRO A 83 2.00 -10.71 22.78
N LEU A 84 1.51 -11.79 22.16
CA LEU A 84 2.21 -13.07 22.08
C LEU A 84 3.48 -12.98 21.23
N LEU A 85 3.40 -12.29 20.08
CA LEU A 85 4.54 -12.08 19.20
C LEU A 85 5.58 -11.13 19.82
N VAL A 86 5.12 -10.06 20.49
CA VAL A 86 6.00 -9.14 21.24
C VAL A 86 6.75 -9.90 22.35
N LYS A 87 6.06 -10.80 23.08
CA LYS A 87 6.68 -11.68 24.09
C LYS A 87 7.81 -12.54 23.48
N CYS A 88 7.62 -13.04 22.26
CA CYS A 88 8.63 -13.84 21.56
C CYS A 88 9.90 -13.04 21.22
N VAL A 89 9.78 -11.73 21.02
CA VAL A 89 10.92 -10.85 20.71
C VAL A 89 11.64 -10.38 21.98
N LEU A 90 10.88 -10.11 23.05
CA LEU A 90 11.40 -9.56 24.31
C LEU A 90 12.10 -10.61 25.18
N GLU A 91 11.55 -11.82 25.31
CA GLU A 91 12.04 -12.78 26.30
C GLU A 91 13.25 -13.58 25.79
N THR A 92 14.30 -13.66 26.61
CA THR A 92 15.56 -14.35 26.29
C THR A 92 15.43 -15.87 26.19
N ARG A 93 14.39 -16.48 26.75
CA ARG A 93 14.15 -17.94 26.62
C ARG A 93 13.79 -18.38 25.20
N PHE A 94 13.39 -17.44 24.35
CA PHE A 94 13.10 -17.62 22.94
C PHE A 94 14.30 -17.29 22.03
N ASP A 95 15.52 -17.34 22.58
CA ASP A 95 16.79 -17.07 21.89
C ASP A 95 17.33 -18.21 21.01
N PRO A 96 16.49 -19.00 20.31
CA PRO A 96 16.84 -19.36 18.94
C PRO A 96 16.55 -18.16 18.04
N ILE A 97 17.60 -17.65 17.37
CA ILE A 97 17.53 -16.61 16.32
C ILE A 97 16.30 -16.79 15.40
N LYS A 98 15.97 -18.05 15.08
CA LYS A 98 14.83 -18.44 14.25
C LYS A 98 13.46 -17.98 14.80
N ILE A 99 13.22 -18.07 16.10
CA ILE A 99 11.93 -17.69 16.71
C ILE A 99 11.77 -16.18 16.67
N GLN A 100 12.76 -15.43 17.19
CA GLN A 100 12.71 -13.97 17.20
C GLN A 100 12.60 -13.40 15.79
N LYS A 101 13.35 -13.95 14.83
CA LYS A 101 13.26 -13.58 13.41
C LYS A 101 11.84 -13.79 12.88
N THR A 102 11.27 -14.97 13.09
CA THR A 102 9.93 -15.30 12.57
C THR A 102 8.87 -14.41 13.20
N ALA A 103 8.97 -14.13 14.50
CA ALA A 103 8.06 -13.22 15.20
C ALA A 103 8.15 -11.79 14.64
N LEU A 104 9.35 -11.27 14.40
CA LEU A 104 9.56 -9.96 13.79
C LEU A 104 8.99 -9.88 12.36
N GLU A 105 9.17 -10.94 11.55
CA GLU A 105 8.60 -11.01 10.19
C GLU A 105 7.06 -11.01 10.21
N ILE A 106 6.45 -11.73 11.16
CA ILE A 106 4.98 -11.70 11.35
C ILE A 106 4.54 -10.30 11.80
N LEU A 107 5.22 -9.70 12.78
CA LEU A 107 4.90 -8.36 13.25
C LEU A 107 5.03 -7.31 12.14
N LEU A 108 6.03 -7.44 11.27
CA LEU A 108 6.16 -6.60 10.08
C LEU A 108 4.98 -6.79 9.13
N ALA A 109 4.56 -8.03 8.86
CA ALA A 109 3.38 -8.30 8.02
C ALA A 109 2.08 -7.72 8.63
N LEU A 110 1.92 -7.80 9.95
CA LEU A 110 0.78 -7.22 10.66
C LEU A 110 0.84 -5.68 10.70
N SER A 111 2.03 -5.08 10.68
CA SER A 111 2.22 -3.61 10.73
C SER A 111 1.70 -2.88 9.48
N PHE A 112 1.38 -3.60 8.39
CA PHE A 112 0.61 -3.01 7.28
C PHE A 112 -0.84 -2.67 7.64
N HIS A 113 -1.31 -3.07 8.83
CA HIS A 113 -2.55 -2.60 9.44
C HIS A 113 -2.27 -1.46 10.43
N ASN A 114 -2.97 -0.34 10.29
CA ASN A 114 -2.73 0.88 11.10
C ASN A 114 -2.81 0.63 12.61
N ASP A 115 -3.81 -0.15 13.07
CA ASP A 115 -3.97 -0.46 14.49
C ASP A 115 -2.76 -1.21 15.07
N ALA A 116 -2.20 -2.17 14.33
CA ALA A 116 -1.00 -2.88 14.75
C ALA A 116 0.20 -1.93 14.85
N CYS A 117 0.36 -1.03 13.86
CA CYS A 117 1.37 0.02 13.90
C CYS A 117 1.26 0.87 15.18
N SER A 118 0.08 1.41 15.48
CA SER A 118 -0.14 2.25 16.67
C SER A 118 0.14 1.51 17.97
N ILE A 119 -0.32 0.25 18.10
CA ILE A 119 -0.10 -0.57 19.30
C ILE A 119 1.38 -0.88 19.50
N LEU A 120 2.11 -1.22 18.43
CA LEU A 120 3.54 -1.55 18.52
C LEU A 120 4.39 -0.33 18.88
N LYS A 121 4.10 0.84 18.28
CA LYS A 121 4.82 2.10 18.57
C LYS A 121 4.69 2.53 20.04
N GLN A 122 3.55 2.25 20.68
CA GLN A 122 3.33 2.59 22.09
C GLN A 122 4.13 1.73 23.08
N ASN A 123 4.65 0.58 22.65
CA ASN A 123 5.42 -0.31 23.52
C ASN A 123 6.92 0.03 23.49
N GLU A 124 7.34 0.94 24.36
CA GLU A 124 8.73 1.41 24.44
C GLU A 124 9.76 0.29 24.68
N ASN A 125 9.43 -0.72 25.47
CA ASN A 125 10.34 -1.84 25.72
C ASN A 125 10.57 -2.65 24.43
N PHE A 126 9.49 -2.93 23.70
CA PHE A 126 9.55 -3.59 22.40
C PHE A 126 10.35 -2.78 21.38
N MET A 127 10.10 -1.47 21.27
CA MET A 127 10.82 -0.58 20.36
C MET A 127 12.32 -0.55 20.68
N ASN A 128 12.70 -0.38 21.95
CA ASN A 128 14.10 -0.42 22.39
C ASN A 128 14.77 -1.76 22.07
N ARG A 129 14.06 -2.88 22.28
CA ARG A 129 14.58 -4.21 21.92
C ARG A 129 14.83 -4.32 20.42
N CYS A 130 13.91 -3.81 19.59
CA CYS A 130 14.09 -3.82 18.13
C CYS A 130 15.32 -2.97 17.72
N ARG A 131 15.53 -1.79 18.32
CA ARG A 131 16.71 -0.95 18.05
C ARG A 131 18.02 -1.68 18.36
N ILE A 132 18.09 -2.34 19.52
CA ILE A 132 19.25 -3.16 19.91
C ILE A 132 19.49 -4.31 18.93
N LEU A 133 18.42 -4.96 18.43
CA LEU A 133 18.55 -6.05 17.45
C LEU A 133 19.00 -5.54 16.08
N ALA A 134 18.58 -4.34 15.68
CA ALA A 134 18.95 -3.70 14.43
C ALA A 134 20.39 -3.14 14.41
N GLU A 135 20.92 -2.73 15.55
CA GLU A 135 22.30 -2.21 15.67
C GLU A 135 23.37 -3.32 15.73
N ASN A 136 22.98 -4.58 15.86
CA ASN A 136 23.91 -5.67 16.16
C ASN A 136 24.74 -6.07 14.92
N THR A 137 26.05 -5.82 14.96
CA THR A 137 27.00 -6.09 13.85
C THR A 137 27.50 -7.54 13.77
N ASN A 138 26.96 -8.47 14.56
CA ASN A 138 27.39 -9.87 14.51
C ASN A 138 26.93 -10.53 13.21
N SER A 139 27.89 -11.01 12.41
CA SER A 139 27.66 -11.70 11.14
C SER A 139 26.69 -12.88 11.24
N ASP A 140 26.66 -13.55 12.39
CA ASP A 140 25.86 -14.76 12.62
C ASP A 140 24.37 -14.46 12.86
N ARG A 141 24.00 -13.18 13.05
CA ARG A 141 22.64 -12.72 13.36
C ARG A 141 22.06 -11.79 12.29
N PHE A 142 22.67 -11.74 11.11
CA PHE A 142 22.24 -10.85 10.02
C PHE A 142 20.74 -10.93 9.71
N ASP A 143 20.19 -12.14 9.58
CA ASP A 143 18.77 -12.33 9.28
C ASP A 143 17.84 -11.73 10.34
N LEU A 144 18.26 -11.79 11.61
CA LEU A 144 17.51 -11.24 12.73
C LEU A 144 17.61 -9.71 12.75
N GLN A 145 18.82 -9.20 12.50
CA GLN A 145 19.08 -7.77 12.35
C GLN A 145 18.19 -7.18 11.26
N ARG A 146 18.16 -7.82 10.07
CA ARG A 146 17.33 -7.38 8.94
C ARG A 146 15.85 -7.35 9.28
N ALA A 147 15.33 -8.38 9.96
CA ALA A 147 13.92 -8.43 10.36
C ALA A 147 13.58 -7.28 11.33
N ALA A 148 14.48 -6.96 12.27
CA ALA A 148 14.33 -5.84 13.18
C ALA A 148 14.42 -4.48 12.47
N GLU A 149 15.38 -4.32 11.55
CA GLU A 149 15.52 -3.12 10.71
C GLU A 149 14.28 -2.87 9.86
N GLY A 150 13.74 -3.90 9.22
CA GLY A 150 12.53 -3.80 8.40
C GLY A 150 11.32 -3.33 9.19
N LEU A 151 11.12 -3.91 10.38
CA LEU A 151 10.03 -3.51 11.27
C LEU A 151 10.21 -2.09 11.79
N LEU A 152 11.38 -1.73 12.31
CA LEU A 152 11.66 -0.37 12.78
C LEU A 152 11.46 0.65 11.68
N TRP A 153 11.90 0.34 10.46
CA TRP A 153 11.74 1.24 9.34
C TRP A 153 10.26 1.52 9.05
N LYS A 154 9.41 0.48 9.07
CA LYS A 154 7.95 0.62 8.90
C LYS A 154 7.30 1.40 10.06
N LEU A 155 7.79 1.21 11.29
CA LEU A 155 7.22 1.86 12.48
C LEU A 155 7.71 3.32 12.68
N GLU A 156 8.95 3.66 12.32
CA GLU A 156 9.54 4.96 12.67
C GLU A 156 9.89 5.83 11.47
N ARG A 157 10.33 5.23 10.35
CA ARG A 157 11.08 5.95 9.31
C ARG A 157 10.31 6.17 8.01
N GLU A 158 9.17 5.53 7.85
CA GLU A 158 8.32 5.72 6.67
C GLU A 158 7.83 7.17 6.59
N ASP A 159 7.36 7.73 7.71
CA ASP A 159 6.82 9.10 7.82
C ASP A 159 7.90 10.18 7.63
N GLU A 160 9.09 10.00 8.22
CA GLU A 160 10.19 10.98 8.13
C GLU A 160 10.71 11.18 6.70
N ALA A 161 10.71 10.13 5.90
CA ALA A 161 11.14 10.20 4.51
C ALA A 161 10.06 10.79 3.56
N VAL A 162 8.77 10.81 3.96
CA VAL A 162 7.69 11.50 3.20
C VAL A 162 7.97 13.00 3.12
N ALA A 163 8.41 13.59 4.23
CA ALA A 163 8.57 15.04 4.37
C ALA A 163 9.71 15.64 3.53
N LYS A 164 10.69 14.82 3.07
CA LYS A 164 11.89 15.31 2.38
C LYS A 164 11.81 15.37 0.85
N SER A 165 10.74 14.87 0.23
CA SER A 165 10.74 14.53 -1.21
C SER A 165 10.34 15.65 -2.21
N THR A 166 10.21 16.91 -1.78
CA THR A 166 9.61 18.01 -2.57
C THR A 166 10.58 18.80 -3.48
N ILE A 167 11.74 18.25 -3.86
CA ILE A 167 12.70 18.93 -4.76
C ILE A 167 12.75 18.20 -6.10
N LEU A 168 12.94 18.94 -7.21
CA LEU A 168 13.18 18.41 -8.56
C LEU A 168 14.16 17.22 -8.51
N LYS A 169 13.63 16.00 -8.63
CA LYS A 169 14.41 14.77 -8.47
C LYS A 169 15.26 14.52 -9.72
N SER A 170 16.56 14.67 -9.56
CA SER A 170 17.54 14.02 -10.44
C SER A 170 17.73 12.59 -9.92
N TYR A 171 17.25 11.58 -10.65
CA TYR A 171 17.43 10.18 -10.28
C TYR A 171 18.90 9.74 -10.50
N LEU A 172 19.45 8.95 -9.57
CA LEU A 172 20.77 8.34 -9.73
C LEU A 172 20.71 7.11 -10.65
N TYR A 173 19.58 6.41 -10.63
CA TYR A 173 19.31 5.20 -11.39
C TYR A 173 18.13 5.44 -12.33
N ASP A 174 18.20 4.84 -13.51
CA ASP A 174 17.05 4.76 -14.41
C ASP A 174 15.98 3.84 -13.80
N MET A 175 16.40 2.75 -13.15
CA MET A 175 15.47 1.85 -12.49
C MET A 175 16.08 1.02 -11.36
N MET A 176 15.23 0.61 -10.43
CA MET A 176 15.48 -0.44 -9.46
C MET A 176 14.70 -1.70 -9.83
N ILE A 177 15.30 -2.88 -9.64
CA ILE A 177 14.60 -4.16 -9.75
C ILE A 177 14.28 -4.70 -8.36
N SER A 178 13.00 -4.76 -8.00
CA SER A 178 12.51 -5.41 -6.78
C SER A 178 12.01 -6.81 -7.15
N TYR A 179 12.60 -7.85 -6.53
CA TYR A 179 12.34 -9.25 -6.85
C TYR A 179 12.50 -10.19 -5.65
N SER A 180 11.91 -11.38 -5.72
CA SER A 180 12.09 -12.42 -4.70
C SER A 180 13.39 -13.19 -4.94
N HIS A 181 14.07 -13.63 -3.88
CA HIS A 181 15.30 -14.41 -3.98
C HIS A 181 15.18 -15.66 -4.86
N LYS A 182 13.98 -16.26 -4.94
CA LYS A 182 13.74 -17.44 -5.78
C LYS A 182 13.73 -17.12 -7.28
N ASP A 183 13.52 -15.86 -7.65
CA ASP A 183 13.44 -15.38 -9.03
C ASP A 183 14.76 -14.73 -9.51
N LYS A 184 15.84 -14.90 -8.74
CA LYS A 184 17.14 -14.23 -8.91
C LYS A 184 17.73 -14.38 -10.29
N GLU A 185 17.73 -15.59 -10.83
CA GLU A 185 18.40 -15.88 -12.11
C GLU A 185 17.80 -15.06 -13.26
N LEU A 186 16.48 -15.04 -13.38
CA LEU A 186 15.77 -14.28 -14.41
C LEU A 186 15.92 -12.76 -14.20
N CYS A 187 15.83 -12.28 -12.95
CA CYS A 187 15.97 -10.85 -12.65
C CYS A 187 17.39 -10.34 -12.92
N LEU A 188 18.42 -11.13 -12.61
CA LEU A 188 19.80 -10.77 -12.95
C LEU A 188 20.05 -10.77 -14.45
N ARG A 189 19.42 -11.68 -15.21
CA ARG A 189 19.47 -11.66 -16.67
C ARG A 189 18.81 -10.41 -17.26
N ILE A 190 17.66 -9.98 -16.72
CA ILE A 190 17.00 -8.72 -17.10
C ILE A 190 17.92 -7.53 -16.79
N HIS A 191 18.47 -7.48 -15.56
CA HIS A 191 19.44 -6.47 -15.14
C HIS A 191 20.63 -6.38 -16.11
N GLU A 192 21.29 -7.49 -16.41
CA GLU A 192 22.45 -7.51 -17.29
C GLU A 192 22.13 -6.99 -18.69
N GLN A 193 20.96 -7.31 -19.23
CA GLN A 193 20.55 -6.84 -20.53
C GLN A 193 20.25 -5.33 -20.53
N LEU A 194 19.57 -4.81 -19.49
CA LEU A 194 19.35 -3.37 -19.32
C LEU A 194 20.67 -2.59 -19.21
N VAL A 195 21.64 -3.11 -18.45
CA VAL A 195 22.96 -2.47 -18.31
C VAL A 195 23.72 -2.47 -19.65
N LYS A 196 23.63 -3.56 -20.43
CA LYS A 196 24.22 -3.61 -21.79
C LYS A 196 23.62 -2.57 -22.73
N ASP A 197 22.35 -2.26 -22.57
CA ASP A 197 21.65 -1.23 -23.35
C ASP A 197 21.88 0.20 -22.79
N GLY A 198 22.71 0.35 -21.76
CA GLY A 198 23.17 1.65 -21.25
C GLY A 198 22.36 2.21 -20.07
N PHE A 199 21.39 1.46 -19.54
CA PHE A 199 20.62 1.89 -18.37
C PHE A 199 21.43 1.75 -17.07
N LYS A 200 21.29 2.72 -16.16
CA LYS A 200 21.75 2.65 -14.78
C LYS A 200 20.72 1.90 -13.95
N VAL A 201 20.99 0.63 -13.67
CA VAL A 201 20.07 -0.24 -12.93
C VAL A 201 20.61 -0.54 -11.53
N TRP A 202 19.78 -0.36 -10.52
CA TRP A 202 20.05 -0.85 -9.18
C TRP A 202 19.35 -2.20 -8.95
N VAL A 203 20.07 -3.15 -8.34
CA VAL A 203 19.50 -4.44 -7.93
C VAL A 203 20.21 -4.94 -6.68
N ASP A 204 19.47 -5.50 -5.74
CA ASP A 204 20.06 -6.19 -4.60
C ASP A 204 20.60 -7.56 -5.03
N ARG A 205 21.88 -7.62 -5.43
CA ARG A 205 22.51 -8.86 -5.97
C ARG A 205 22.78 -9.90 -4.88
N ASP A 206 23.14 -9.42 -3.69
CA ASP A 206 23.54 -10.29 -2.58
C ASP A 206 22.37 -10.62 -1.68
N CYS A 207 21.26 -9.88 -1.78
CA CYS A 207 19.94 -10.23 -1.26
C CYS A 207 19.85 -10.31 0.28
N LEU A 208 20.99 -10.41 0.97
CA LEU A 208 21.13 -10.89 2.33
C LEU A 208 22.50 -10.51 2.98
N ARG A 209 23.36 -9.68 2.37
CA ARG A 209 24.64 -9.29 3.02
C ARG A 209 25.11 -7.85 2.83
N GLY A 210 24.53 -7.08 1.91
CA GLY A 210 25.06 -5.75 1.55
C GLY A 210 24.07 -4.58 1.62
N SER A 211 22.78 -4.83 1.38
CA SER A 211 21.78 -3.76 1.26
C SER A 211 20.98 -3.65 2.56
N THR A 212 21.27 -2.63 3.39
CA THR A 212 20.42 -2.30 4.55
C THR A 212 19.06 -1.81 4.06
N MET A 213 18.03 -1.87 4.91
CA MET A 213 16.70 -1.31 4.56
C MET A 213 16.79 0.17 4.14
N VAL A 214 17.72 0.91 4.74
CA VAL A 214 18.03 2.30 4.36
C VAL A 214 18.59 2.39 2.94
N GLY A 215 19.50 1.49 2.56
CA GLY A 215 20.04 1.42 1.21
C GLY A 215 18.98 1.13 0.15
N ILE A 216 18.04 0.23 0.47
CA ILE A 216 16.91 -0.11 -0.40
C ILE A 216 15.96 1.08 -0.55
N ALA A 217 15.58 1.73 0.55
CA ALA A 217 14.75 2.94 0.52
C ALA A 217 15.41 4.05 -0.32
N ASN A 218 16.71 4.26 -0.15
CA ASN A 218 17.49 5.22 -0.93
C ASN A 218 17.53 4.85 -2.43
N ALA A 219 17.64 3.56 -2.77
CA ALA A 219 17.58 3.10 -4.15
C ALA A 219 16.21 3.37 -4.79
N ILE A 220 15.12 3.08 -4.07
CA ILE A 220 13.73 3.37 -4.51
C ILE A 220 13.56 4.87 -4.78
N GLU A 221 14.01 5.73 -3.87
CA GLU A 221 13.85 7.18 -3.98
C GLU A 221 14.66 7.80 -5.12
N ASN A 222 15.81 7.20 -5.42
CA ASN A 222 16.74 7.66 -6.46
C ASN A 222 16.61 6.89 -7.78
N SER A 223 15.54 6.12 -7.98
CA SER A 223 15.23 5.44 -9.23
C SER A 223 14.04 6.08 -9.94
N GLU A 224 14.14 6.30 -11.26
CA GLU A 224 13.01 6.81 -12.05
C GLU A 224 11.88 5.77 -12.10
N TYR A 225 12.23 4.50 -12.33
CA TYR A 225 11.31 3.37 -12.32
C TYR A 225 11.62 2.35 -11.23
N VAL A 226 10.59 1.65 -10.75
CA VAL A 226 10.76 0.44 -9.94
C VAL A 226 10.09 -0.71 -10.67
N LEU A 227 10.89 -1.69 -11.10
CA LEU A 227 10.38 -2.92 -11.71
C LEU A 227 9.90 -3.85 -10.59
N ILE A 228 8.61 -4.16 -10.60
CA ILE A 228 7.98 -5.07 -9.63
C ILE A 228 7.94 -6.46 -10.26
N CYS A 229 8.91 -7.31 -9.94
CA CYS A 229 9.04 -8.65 -10.48
C CYS A 229 8.11 -9.64 -9.76
N MET A 230 6.91 -9.79 -10.30
CA MET A 230 5.79 -10.52 -9.71
C MET A 230 5.92 -12.03 -9.92
N SER A 231 5.80 -12.76 -8.81
CA SER A 231 5.61 -14.20 -8.71
C SER A 231 4.83 -14.49 -7.41
N ASN A 232 4.42 -15.75 -7.19
CA ASN A 232 3.83 -16.14 -5.91
C ASN A 232 4.82 -15.88 -4.76
N THR A 233 6.11 -16.12 -4.99
CA THR A 233 7.16 -15.98 -3.97
C THR A 233 7.54 -14.53 -3.71
N TYR A 234 7.26 -13.63 -4.65
CA TYR A 234 7.31 -12.18 -4.43
C TYR A 234 6.18 -11.74 -3.51
N LYS A 235 4.95 -12.24 -3.75
CA LYS A 235 3.77 -11.90 -2.95
C LYS A 235 3.89 -12.38 -1.49
N GLU A 236 4.50 -13.54 -1.27
CA GLU A 236 4.71 -14.12 0.06
C GLU A 236 5.85 -13.44 0.86
N SER A 237 6.68 -12.64 0.20
CA SER A 237 7.83 -11.99 0.83
C SER A 237 7.42 -10.68 1.46
N VAL A 238 7.41 -10.63 2.79
CA VAL A 238 7.14 -9.39 3.55
C VAL A 238 8.11 -8.27 3.20
N TYR A 239 9.36 -8.59 2.83
CA TYR A 239 10.34 -7.59 2.40
C TYR A 239 9.97 -6.99 1.02
N CYS A 240 9.55 -7.85 0.08
CA CYS A 240 9.07 -7.39 -1.23
C CYS A 240 7.79 -6.57 -1.08
N GLN A 241 6.89 -6.95 -0.16
CA GLN A 241 5.73 -6.17 0.21
C GLN A 241 6.13 -4.77 0.72
N SER A 242 7.08 -4.68 1.65
CA SER A 242 7.59 -3.40 2.16
C SER A 242 8.16 -2.52 1.06
N GLU A 243 8.99 -3.07 0.17
CA GLU A 243 9.57 -2.34 -0.96
C GLU A 243 8.50 -1.81 -1.93
N ALA A 244 7.54 -2.66 -2.30
CA ALA A 244 6.47 -2.31 -3.23
C ALA A 244 5.55 -1.23 -2.63
N HIS A 245 5.15 -1.37 -1.36
CA HIS A 245 4.38 -0.35 -0.65
C HIS A 245 5.15 0.96 -0.60
N TYR A 246 6.43 0.92 -0.25
CA TYR A 246 7.23 2.13 -0.18
C TYR A 246 7.31 2.85 -1.52
N ALA A 247 7.62 2.12 -2.59
CA ALA A 247 7.69 2.67 -3.93
C ALA A 247 6.34 3.25 -4.38
N PHE A 248 5.24 2.58 -4.04
CA PHE A 248 3.89 3.05 -4.31
C PHE A 248 3.55 4.35 -3.57
N GLU A 249 3.80 4.41 -2.26
CA GLU A 249 3.56 5.58 -1.41
C GLU A 249 4.44 6.78 -1.79
N ARG A 250 5.64 6.51 -2.29
CA ARG A 250 6.57 7.54 -2.83
C ARG A 250 6.18 8.03 -4.22
N GLY A 251 5.14 7.46 -4.83
CA GLY A 251 4.70 7.81 -6.18
C GLY A 251 5.73 7.42 -7.26
N CYS A 252 6.59 6.42 -6.99
CA CYS A 252 7.54 5.94 -7.99
C CYS A 252 6.79 5.35 -9.19
N ARG A 253 7.40 5.43 -10.38
CA ARG A 253 6.81 4.83 -11.58
C ARG A 253 7.03 3.32 -11.56
N LEU A 254 5.99 2.58 -11.22
CA LEU A 254 6.07 1.12 -11.12
C LEU A 254 5.84 0.48 -12.49
N ILE A 255 6.69 -0.48 -12.87
CA ILE A 255 6.49 -1.33 -14.05
C ILE A 255 6.35 -2.78 -13.57
N PRO A 256 5.15 -3.37 -13.61
CA PRO A 256 4.94 -4.76 -13.23
C PRO A 256 5.52 -5.73 -14.26
N ILE A 257 6.36 -6.67 -13.79
CA ILE A 257 6.98 -7.71 -14.61
C ILE A 257 6.46 -9.06 -14.14
N MET A 258 5.82 -9.83 -15.02
CA MET A 258 5.32 -11.17 -14.70
C MET A 258 6.42 -12.21 -14.93
N LEU A 259 6.81 -12.93 -13.87
CA LEU A 259 7.86 -13.97 -13.94
C LEU A 259 7.32 -15.40 -13.88
N GLU A 260 6.07 -15.56 -13.41
CA GLU A 260 5.45 -16.87 -13.22
C GLU A 260 4.22 -17.06 -14.13
N SER A 261 4.14 -18.22 -14.78
CA SER A 261 3.03 -18.55 -15.66
C SER A 261 1.74 -18.76 -14.87
N ASN A 262 0.63 -18.21 -15.37
CA ASN A 262 -0.70 -18.28 -14.74
C ASN A 262 -0.82 -17.58 -13.38
N TYR A 263 0.22 -16.89 -12.92
CA TYR A 263 0.14 -16.03 -11.76
C TYR A 263 -0.75 -14.81 -12.06
N LYS A 264 -1.57 -14.43 -11.08
CA LYS A 264 -2.40 -13.23 -11.13
C LYS A 264 -2.22 -12.46 -9.84
N PRO A 265 -1.76 -11.20 -9.88
CA PRO A 265 -1.62 -10.39 -8.68
C PRO A 265 -3.01 -10.10 -8.10
N ASP A 266 -3.14 -10.30 -6.79
CA ASP A 266 -4.32 -10.11 -5.96
C ASP A 266 -3.90 -9.51 -4.60
N GLY A 267 -4.87 -9.21 -3.74
CA GLY A 267 -4.63 -8.60 -2.43
C GLY A 267 -3.85 -7.28 -2.54
N TRP A 268 -2.92 -7.07 -1.60
CA TRP A 268 -2.03 -5.91 -1.56
C TRP A 268 -1.30 -5.67 -2.88
N LEU A 269 -0.78 -6.72 -3.53
CA LEU A 269 0.00 -6.57 -4.76
C LEU A 269 -0.90 -6.16 -5.91
N GLY A 270 -2.08 -6.77 -6.03
CA GLY A 270 -3.09 -6.41 -7.02
C GLY A 270 -3.50 -4.94 -6.95
N ILE A 271 -3.61 -4.38 -5.74
CA ILE A 271 -3.89 -2.96 -5.54
C ILE A 271 -2.73 -2.10 -6.08
N ILE A 272 -1.48 -2.42 -5.71
CA ILE A 272 -0.29 -1.68 -6.12
C ILE A 272 -0.12 -1.66 -7.63
N VAL A 273 -0.32 -2.80 -8.31
CA VAL A 273 -0.10 -2.91 -9.76
C VAL A 273 -1.33 -2.60 -10.61
N SER A 274 -2.49 -2.35 -9.99
CA SER A 274 -3.74 -2.04 -10.68
C SER A 274 -3.59 -0.87 -11.67
N GLY A 275 -4.21 -1.03 -12.84
CA GLY A 275 -4.22 -0.02 -13.91
C GLY A 275 -2.90 0.13 -14.68
N LYS A 276 -1.91 -0.74 -14.46
CA LYS A 276 -0.59 -0.69 -15.13
C LYS A 276 -0.48 -1.77 -16.20
N ILE A 277 0.39 -1.51 -17.19
CA ILE A 277 0.70 -2.48 -18.26
C ILE A 277 1.73 -3.48 -17.72
N TYR A 278 1.48 -4.77 -17.90
CA TYR A 278 2.36 -5.83 -17.42
C TYR A 278 3.26 -6.32 -18.55
N VAL A 279 4.54 -6.53 -18.24
CA VAL A 279 5.48 -7.17 -19.16
C VAL A 279 5.66 -8.63 -18.78
N ASP A 280 5.34 -9.55 -19.69
CA ASP A 280 5.32 -10.99 -19.40
C ASP A 280 6.62 -11.68 -19.84
N PHE A 281 7.42 -12.13 -18.88
CA PHE A 281 8.64 -12.94 -19.09
C PHE A 281 8.40 -14.44 -18.84
N ALA A 282 7.19 -14.84 -18.45
CA ALA A 282 6.85 -16.21 -18.13
C ALA A 282 6.35 -17.00 -19.35
N LYS A 283 5.63 -16.34 -20.27
CA LYS A 283 4.97 -16.98 -21.42
C LYS A 283 5.69 -16.78 -22.75
N VAL A 284 6.54 -15.77 -22.83
CA VAL A 284 7.13 -15.28 -24.07
C VAL A 284 8.65 -15.46 -24.02
N GLU A 285 9.28 -15.64 -25.17
CA GLU A 285 10.74 -15.70 -25.26
C GLU A 285 11.36 -14.40 -24.71
N PHE A 286 12.40 -14.55 -23.88
CA PHE A 286 13.10 -13.46 -23.19
C PHE A 286 13.35 -12.23 -24.07
N LYS A 287 13.80 -12.41 -25.31
CA LYS A 287 14.12 -11.30 -26.22
C LYS A 287 12.89 -10.45 -26.52
N SER A 288 11.75 -11.07 -26.80
CA SER A 288 10.50 -10.36 -27.10
C SER A 288 9.95 -9.66 -25.85
N SER A 289 9.97 -10.32 -24.68
CA SER A 289 9.57 -9.70 -23.41
C SER A 289 10.45 -8.50 -23.05
N TYR A 290 11.75 -8.60 -23.33
CA TYR A 290 12.70 -7.53 -23.10
C TYR A 290 12.46 -6.31 -24.01
N GLU A 291 12.13 -6.53 -25.29
CA GLU A 291 11.74 -5.42 -26.17
C GLU A 291 10.43 -4.75 -25.72
N GLN A 292 9.46 -5.51 -25.20
CA GLN A 292 8.25 -4.95 -24.58
C GLN A 292 8.58 -4.10 -23.35
N LEU A 293 9.50 -4.56 -22.49
CA LEU A 293 9.96 -3.77 -21.34
C LEU A 293 10.56 -2.43 -21.77
N LYS A 294 11.43 -2.44 -22.79
CA LYS A 294 12.04 -1.21 -23.31
C LYS A 294 11.00 -0.26 -23.88
N ASN A 295 10.07 -0.78 -24.67
CA ASN A 295 8.99 0.03 -25.22
C ASN A 295 8.16 0.68 -24.12
N GLU A 296 7.82 -0.07 -23.06
CA GLU A 296 7.08 0.48 -21.92
C GLU A 296 7.86 1.61 -21.22
N ILE A 297 9.16 1.43 -20.96
CA ILE A 297 10.01 2.46 -20.35
C ILE A 297 10.05 3.72 -21.24
N ILE A 298 10.25 3.55 -22.54
CA ILE A 298 10.35 4.65 -23.51
C ILE A 298 9.01 5.38 -23.63
N GLU A 299 7.90 4.64 -23.77
CA GLU A 299 6.57 5.22 -23.84
C GLU A 299 6.21 6.01 -22.60
N GLN A 300 6.50 5.48 -21.41
CA GLN A 300 6.29 6.22 -20.17
C GLN A 300 7.15 7.50 -20.14
N ARG A 301 8.44 7.43 -20.48
CA ARG A 301 9.30 8.62 -20.58
C ARG A 301 8.71 9.68 -21.51
N HIS A 302 8.21 9.30 -22.69
CA HIS A 302 7.58 10.25 -23.61
C HIS A 302 6.28 10.85 -23.07
N LYS A 303 5.41 10.03 -22.45
CA LYS A 303 4.16 10.49 -21.82
C LYS A 303 4.43 11.52 -20.73
N TYR A 304 5.53 11.36 -19.97
CA TYR A 304 5.89 12.23 -18.85
C TYR A 304 6.92 13.34 -19.18
N ALA A 305 7.45 13.41 -20.41
CA ALA A 305 8.44 14.41 -20.81
C ALA A 305 7.86 15.78 -21.23
N ILE A 306 6.53 15.96 -21.28
CA ILE A 306 5.91 17.20 -21.80
C ILE A 306 5.33 18.07 -20.67
N LYS A 307 6.13 19.05 -20.22
CA LYS A 307 5.83 20.51 -20.20
C LYS A 307 7.00 21.31 -19.58
N PRO A 308 7.89 21.90 -20.39
CA PRO A 308 8.63 23.10 -19.99
C PRO A 308 7.68 24.30 -20.04
N SER A 309 7.55 25.01 -18.92
CA SER A 309 6.99 26.36 -18.86
C SER A 309 7.74 27.26 -19.84
N THR A 310 7.07 27.66 -20.91
CA THR A 310 7.58 28.74 -21.76
C THR A 310 7.30 30.05 -21.04
N ASN A 311 8.34 30.59 -20.42
CA ASN A 311 8.39 31.98 -19.98
C ASN A 311 8.07 32.88 -21.19
N SER A 312 6.92 33.54 -21.15
CA SER A 312 6.65 34.72 -21.97
C SER A 312 7.62 35.82 -21.56
N LYS A 313 8.47 36.23 -22.51
CA LYS A 313 9.34 37.41 -22.37
C LYS A 313 8.50 38.66 -22.17
N GLU A 314 8.86 39.40 -21.13
CA GLU A 314 8.46 40.78 -20.87
C GLU A 314 8.77 41.69 -22.06
N LYS A 315 7.80 42.54 -22.38
CA LYS A 315 8.01 43.88 -22.92
C LYS A 315 7.06 44.82 -22.18
N ASP A 316 7.58 45.44 -21.14
CA ASP A 316 7.20 46.79 -20.69
C ASP A 316 7.95 47.83 -21.57
N PRO A 317 7.60 49.15 -21.57
CA PRO A 317 6.79 49.85 -20.56
C PRO A 317 5.69 50.80 -21.10
N GLU A 318 4.78 51.14 -20.18
CA GLU A 318 4.05 52.42 -20.04
C GLU A 318 3.13 52.88 -21.19
N ASP A 319 1.82 52.92 -20.96
CA ASP A 319 1.15 54.16 -20.51
C ASP A 319 -0.29 53.89 -20.07
N THR A 320 -0.68 54.69 -19.10
CA THR A 320 -1.94 54.93 -18.41
C THR A 320 -3.28 54.61 -19.13
N GLY A 321 -4.18 53.98 -18.37
CA GLY A 321 -5.50 54.56 -18.11
C GLY A 321 -6.66 54.24 -19.06
N SER A 322 -7.63 53.49 -18.51
CA SER A 322 -9.06 53.48 -18.86
C SER A 322 -9.51 52.69 -20.09
N MET A 323 -10.22 51.58 -19.83
CA MET A 323 -11.52 51.19 -20.43
C MET A 323 -11.68 49.66 -20.29
N SER A 324 -12.11 49.15 -19.14
CA SER A 324 -13.51 49.12 -18.67
C SER A 324 -14.40 48.05 -19.35
N LEU A 325 -14.58 46.97 -18.58
CA LEU A 325 -15.86 46.37 -18.20
C LEU A 325 -16.68 45.48 -19.16
N LYS A 326 -16.40 45.37 -20.46
CA LYS A 326 -17.33 44.62 -21.35
C LYS A 326 -17.15 43.10 -21.46
N GLN A 327 -16.07 42.51 -20.94
CA GLN A 327 -15.85 41.06 -20.99
C GLN A 327 -15.92 40.36 -19.63
N ALA A 328 -16.04 41.12 -18.54
CA ALA A 328 -16.33 40.60 -17.21
C ALA A 328 -17.84 40.44 -16.95
N GLU A 329 -18.70 41.12 -17.72
CA GLU A 329 -20.16 41.13 -17.51
C GLU A 329 -20.90 39.87 -18.01
N LEU A 330 -20.29 39.02 -18.83
CA LEU A 330 -20.93 37.77 -19.28
C LEU A 330 -20.70 36.56 -18.37
N VAL A 331 -19.85 36.70 -17.33
CA VAL A 331 -19.55 35.59 -16.39
C VAL A 331 -20.14 35.85 -15.00
N SER A 332 -20.51 37.09 -14.68
CA SER A 332 -21.01 37.48 -13.35
C SER A 332 -22.50 37.21 -13.10
N GLU A 333 -23.33 37.00 -14.12
CA GLU A 333 -24.77 36.69 -13.94
C GLU A 333 -25.06 35.22 -13.59
N SER A 334 -24.09 34.30 -13.74
CA SER A 334 -24.28 32.87 -13.46
C SER A 334 -23.81 32.43 -12.06
N ILE A 335 -23.28 33.36 -11.25
CA ILE A 335 -22.57 33.03 -9.99
C ILE A 335 -23.53 32.89 -8.79
N ASN A 336 -24.78 33.35 -8.88
CA ASN A 336 -25.67 33.46 -7.70
C ASN A 336 -26.79 32.42 -7.57
N ASN A 337 -26.99 31.50 -8.52
CA ASN A 337 -28.07 30.50 -8.41
C ASN A 337 -27.55 29.08 -8.71
N LEU A 338 -26.80 28.48 -7.78
CA LEU A 338 -26.66 27.02 -7.76
C LEU A 338 -28.01 26.42 -7.35
N PRO A 339 -28.55 25.42 -8.09
CA PRO A 339 -29.76 24.74 -7.67
C PRO A 339 -29.59 24.13 -6.26
N ASN A 340 -30.65 24.19 -5.44
CA ASN A 340 -30.61 23.72 -4.04
C ASN A 340 -30.31 22.22 -3.91
N CYS A 341 -30.51 21.44 -4.98
CA CYS A 341 -30.26 20.01 -5.00
C CYS A 341 -29.19 19.67 -6.03
N ILE A 342 -28.17 18.92 -5.58
CA ILE A 342 -27.04 18.51 -6.41
C ILE A 342 -27.46 17.70 -7.64
N THR A 343 -28.56 16.95 -7.60
CA THR A 343 -29.05 16.19 -8.78
C THR A 343 -29.50 17.08 -9.93
N GLN A 344 -29.73 18.37 -9.69
CA GLN A 344 -30.09 19.36 -10.72
C GLN A 344 -28.86 20.07 -11.32
N TRP A 345 -27.65 19.72 -10.88
CA TRP A 345 -26.44 20.40 -11.33
C TRP A 345 -25.96 19.89 -12.69
N THR A 346 -25.73 20.83 -13.60
CA THR A 346 -25.03 20.60 -14.86
C THR A 346 -23.53 20.62 -14.61
N HIS A 347 -22.75 20.28 -15.64
CA HIS A 347 -21.30 20.39 -15.59
C HIS A 347 -20.81 21.81 -15.24
N ASP A 348 -21.50 22.84 -15.73
CA ASP A 348 -21.13 24.22 -15.45
C ASP A 348 -21.49 24.61 -14.01
N HIS A 349 -22.59 24.09 -13.45
CA HIS A 349 -22.89 24.24 -12.03
C HIS A 349 -21.82 23.59 -11.13
N VAL A 350 -21.33 22.40 -11.49
CA VAL A 350 -20.23 21.73 -10.77
C VAL A 350 -18.94 22.56 -10.81
N LYS A 351 -18.59 23.12 -11.99
CA LYS A 351 -17.45 24.03 -12.12
C LYS A 351 -17.57 25.27 -11.23
N VAL A 352 -18.72 25.93 -11.27
CA VAL A 352 -19.00 27.12 -10.45
C VAL A 352 -18.88 26.79 -8.97
N PHE A 353 -19.43 25.65 -8.52
CA PHE A 353 -19.30 25.18 -7.15
C PHE A 353 -17.84 24.96 -6.75
N LEU A 354 -17.07 24.18 -7.54
CA LEU A 354 -15.67 23.86 -7.22
C LEU A 354 -14.79 25.11 -7.19
N VAL A 355 -15.02 26.07 -8.08
CA VAL A 355 -14.34 27.38 -8.05
C VAL A 355 -14.73 28.18 -6.80
N ARG A 356 -16.03 28.20 -6.43
CA ARG A 356 -16.53 28.93 -5.26
C ARG A 356 -15.89 28.45 -3.94
N ILE A 357 -15.69 27.14 -3.79
CA ILE A 357 -15.08 26.56 -2.58
C ILE A 357 -13.53 26.58 -2.61
N GLY A 358 -12.93 27.24 -3.61
CA GLY A 358 -11.47 27.34 -3.75
C GLY A 358 -10.79 26.09 -4.33
N LEU A 359 -11.55 25.10 -4.80
CA LEU A 359 -11.05 23.81 -5.30
C LEU A 359 -11.07 23.71 -6.83
N GLY A 360 -11.21 24.84 -7.52
CA GLY A 360 -11.21 24.93 -8.99
C GLY A 360 -9.89 24.51 -9.63
N ASN A 361 -8.77 24.62 -8.92
CA ASN A 361 -7.47 24.15 -9.41
C ASN A 361 -7.08 22.77 -8.87
N THR A 362 -7.77 22.30 -7.82
CA THR A 362 -7.42 21.07 -7.09
C THR A 362 -8.31 19.90 -7.49
N ILE A 363 -9.64 20.02 -7.41
CA ILE A 363 -10.58 18.90 -7.65
C ILE A 363 -11.17 18.94 -9.07
N LEU A 364 -11.31 20.13 -9.67
CA LEU A 364 -11.83 20.24 -11.04
C LEU A 364 -11.07 19.41 -12.08
N PRO A 365 -9.72 19.27 -12.02
CA PRO A 365 -8.99 18.42 -12.96
C PRO A 365 -9.41 16.94 -12.93
N LEU A 366 -9.84 16.42 -11.76
CA LEU A 366 -10.36 15.06 -11.62
C LEU A 366 -11.76 14.87 -12.22
N CYS A 367 -12.49 15.97 -12.42
CA CYS A 367 -13.90 15.96 -12.76
C CYS A 367 -14.17 16.55 -14.16
N PRO A 368 -13.48 16.14 -15.25
CA PRO A 368 -13.76 16.66 -16.57
C PRO A 368 -15.16 16.22 -16.99
N ARG A 369 -16.07 17.17 -17.20
CA ARG A 369 -17.46 16.94 -17.63
C ARG A 369 -18.34 16.17 -16.63
N VAL A 370 -18.00 16.22 -15.34
CA VAL A 370 -18.85 15.66 -14.26
C VAL A 370 -20.07 16.55 -14.05
N ASP A 371 -21.25 15.92 -13.97
CA ASP A 371 -22.52 16.54 -13.60
C ASP A 371 -22.86 16.26 -12.12
N GLY A 372 -23.96 16.82 -11.64
CA GLY A 372 -24.39 16.68 -10.25
C GLY A 372 -24.65 15.25 -9.79
N HIS A 373 -25.16 14.39 -10.67
CA HIS A 373 -25.44 12.99 -10.33
C HIS A 373 -24.15 12.21 -10.09
N ARG A 374 -23.15 12.39 -10.96
CA ARG A 374 -21.83 11.76 -10.79
C ARG A 374 -21.06 12.33 -9.62
N LEU A 375 -21.21 13.63 -9.36
CA LEU A 375 -20.59 14.26 -8.19
C LEU A 375 -21.21 13.74 -6.88
N LEU A 376 -22.53 13.49 -6.86
CA LEU A 376 -23.21 12.85 -5.75
C LEU A 376 -22.72 11.42 -5.51
N GLN A 377 -22.53 10.63 -6.58
CA GLN A 377 -21.95 9.28 -6.47
C GLN A 377 -20.53 9.31 -5.91
N LEU A 378 -19.69 10.24 -6.38
CA LEU A 378 -18.34 10.44 -5.84
C LEU A 378 -18.40 10.78 -4.34
N TYR A 379 -19.29 11.69 -3.94
CA TYR A 379 -19.50 12.02 -2.53
C TYR A 379 -19.94 10.81 -1.69
N GLN A 380 -20.87 10.00 -2.18
CA GLN A 380 -21.30 8.77 -1.50
C GLN A 380 -20.16 7.77 -1.35
N MET A 381 -19.32 7.61 -2.38
CA MET A 381 -18.11 6.77 -2.31
C MET A 381 -17.15 7.29 -1.24
N CYS A 382 -16.93 8.61 -1.18
CA CYS A 382 -16.12 9.24 -0.14
C CYS A 382 -16.67 9.01 1.28
N LEU A 383 -17.98 8.88 1.45
CA LEU A 383 -18.57 8.56 2.76
C LEU A 383 -18.42 7.08 3.16
N ILE A 384 -18.43 6.16 2.19
CA ILE A 384 -18.32 4.72 2.44
C ILE A 384 -16.90 4.33 2.89
N ASN A 385 -15.88 4.89 2.24
CA ASN A 385 -14.48 4.64 2.61
C ASN A 385 -13.63 5.91 2.44
N PRO A 386 -13.69 6.85 3.42
CA PRO A 386 -13.09 8.17 3.31
C PRO A 386 -11.59 8.16 3.10
N GLU A 387 -10.87 7.24 3.75
CA GLU A 387 -9.41 7.14 3.68
C GLU A 387 -8.98 6.57 2.32
N SER A 388 -9.57 5.45 1.88
CA SER A 388 -9.25 4.85 0.58
C SER A 388 -9.57 5.79 -0.58
N MET A 389 -10.70 6.52 -0.50
CA MET A 389 -11.07 7.50 -1.51
C MET A 389 -10.14 8.71 -1.50
N TYR A 390 -9.77 9.22 -0.34
CA TYR A 390 -8.79 10.32 -0.24
C TYR A 390 -7.46 9.92 -0.88
N GLN A 391 -6.92 8.73 -0.56
CA GLN A 391 -5.68 8.24 -1.16
C GLN A 391 -5.81 8.03 -2.68
N SER A 392 -6.96 7.54 -3.15
CA SER A 392 -7.22 7.33 -4.59
C SER A 392 -7.28 8.66 -5.35
N LEU A 393 -8.00 9.65 -4.83
CA LEU A 393 -8.12 10.98 -5.45
C LEU A 393 -6.78 11.73 -5.40
N LYS A 394 -6.06 11.63 -4.27
CA LYS A 394 -4.71 12.18 -4.11
C LYS A 394 -3.73 11.54 -5.10
N PHE A 395 -3.78 10.22 -5.27
CA PHE A 395 -2.95 9.50 -6.24
C PHE A 395 -3.27 9.93 -7.66
N GLU A 396 -4.54 9.98 -8.05
CA GLU A 396 -4.95 10.36 -9.41
C GLU A 396 -4.59 11.81 -9.74
N LEU A 397 -4.77 12.75 -8.79
CA LEU A 397 -4.36 14.15 -8.96
C LEU A 397 -2.87 14.32 -9.12
N ASN A 398 -2.09 13.61 -8.31
CA ASN A 398 -0.64 13.67 -8.39
C ASN A 398 -0.14 13.10 -9.72
N GLN A 399 -0.70 11.97 -10.14
CA GLN A 399 -0.27 11.26 -11.36
C GLN A 399 -0.69 11.95 -12.65
N ARG A 400 -1.91 12.50 -12.73
CA ARG A 400 -2.43 13.09 -13.97
C ARG A 400 -2.22 14.60 -14.09
N HIS A 401 -2.17 15.30 -12.96
CA HIS A 401 -2.21 16.76 -12.93
C HIS A 401 -1.09 17.39 -12.10
N HIS A 402 -0.18 16.59 -11.51
CA HIS A 402 0.91 17.06 -10.64
C HIS A 402 0.45 18.02 -9.55
N THR A 403 -0.79 17.83 -9.11
CA THR A 403 -1.45 18.68 -8.12
C THR A 403 -1.58 17.86 -6.84
N LEU A 404 -1.19 18.44 -5.71
CA LEU A 404 -1.42 17.83 -4.41
C LEU A 404 -2.88 18.03 -4.01
N LEU A 405 -3.47 17.05 -3.32
CA LEU A 405 -4.76 17.20 -2.64
C LEU A 405 -4.49 17.36 -1.15
N PRO A 406 -4.45 18.59 -0.60
CA PRO A 406 -4.39 18.79 0.84
C PRO A 406 -5.59 18.15 1.53
N ILE A 407 -5.37 17.57 2.71
CA ILE A 407 -6.47 17.00 3.49
C ILE A 407 -7.53 18.04 3.87
N ALA A 408 -7.12 19.29 4.08
CA ALA A 408 -8.03 20.41 4.35
C ALA A 408 -8.98 20.67 3.17
N ASP A 409 -8.48 20.61 1.94
CA ASP A 409 -9.27 20.80 0.72
C ASP A 409 -10.28 19.67 0.53
N TYR A 410 -9.86 18.43 0.81
CA TYR A 410 -10.75 17.27 0.78
C TYR A 410 -11.87 17.37 1.82
N LEU A 411 -11.54 17.77 3.06
CA LEU A 411 -12.54 17.96 4.11
C LEU A 411 -13.48 19.13 3.81
N ASN A 412 -12.96 20.23 3.24
CA ASN A 412 -13.76 21.37 2.80
C ASN A 412 -14.74 20.97 1.70
N PHE A 413 -14.30 20.17 0.73
CA PHE A 413 -15.17 19.59 -0.30
C PHE A 413 -16.34 18.79 0.31
N LEU A 414 -16.05 17.88 1.24
CA LEU A 414 -17.07 17.04 1.88
C LEU A 414 -18.06 17.85 2.73
N HIS A 415 -17.58 18.93 3.37
CA HIS A 415 -18.41 19.81 4.18
C HIS A 415 -19.37 20.65 3.31
N GLU A 416 -18.83 21.33 2.30
CA GLU A 416 -19.58 22.26 1.45
C GLU A 416 -20.58 21.55 0.55
N ILE A 417 -20.23 20.37 0.03
CA ILE A 417 -21.14 19.63 -0.86
C ILE A 417 -22.36 19.08 -0.10
N LYS A 418 -22.19 18.74 1.19
CA LYS A 418 -23.26 18.21 2.05
C LYS A 418 -24.50 19.12 2.08
N LEU A 419 -24.30 20.44 1.96
CA LEU A 419 -25.38 21.43 1.98
C LEU A 419 -26.35 21.30 0.79
N TYR A 420 -25.94 20.61 -0.29
CA TYR A 420 -26.72 20.44 -1.51
C TYR A 420 -27.17 18.98 -1.73
N VAL A 421 -26.80 18.07 -0.83
CA VAL A 421 -27.17 16.64 -0.92
C VAL A 421 -28.51 16.43 -0.21
N PRO A 422 -29.52 15.83 -0.88
CA PRO A 422 -30.81 15.58 -0.24
C PRO A 422 -30.66 14.55 0.90
N SER A 423 -31.34 14.80 2.03
CA SER A 423 -31.26 13.98 3.24
C SER A 423 -31.60 12.49 3.03
N THR A 424 -32.38 12.18 1.99
CA THR A 424 -32.72 10.81 1.58
C THR A 424 -31.55 10.04 0.96
N ALA A 425 -30.56 10.73 0.39
CA ALA A 425 -29.39 10.12 -0.27
C ALA A 425 -28.22 9.82 0.68
N ILE A 426 -28.33 10.22 1.95
CA ILE A 426 -27.30 10.03 3.00
C ILE A 426 -27.54 8.73 3.80
N ASN A 427 -28.69 8.07 3.61
CA ASN A 427 -29.18 7.00 4.50
C ASN A 427 -29.55 5.69 3.78
N GLU A 428 -28.65 5.14 2.97
CA GLU A 428 -28.72 3.74 2.51
C GLU A 428 -27.40 3.02 2.76
N LYS A 429 -27.04 2.81 4.04
CA LYS A 429 -26.21 1.68 4.54
C LYS A 429 -25.94 1.68 6.05
N THR A 430 -26.57 2.55 6.83
CA THR A 430 -26.49 2.54 8.31
C THR A 430 -27.63 1.75 9.00
N VAL A 431 -28.50 1.05 8.25
CA VAL A 431 -29.69 0.36 8.81
C VAL A 431 -29.56 -1.18 8.83
N GLN A 432 -28.45 -1.77 8.39
CA GLN A 432 -28.25 -3.24 8.52
C GLN A 432 -27.38 -3.67 9.71
N SER A 433 -26.92 -2.75 10.57
CA SER A 433 -26.18 -3.08 11.80
C SER A 433 -26.94 -2.80 13.10
N SER A 434 -28.18 -2.30 13.04
CA SER A 434 -28.96 -1.93 14.26
C SER A 434 -30.23 -2.75 14.50
N SER A 435 -30.54 -3.76 13.68
CA SER A 435 -31.73 -4.62 13.86
C SER A 435 -31.42 -6.04 14.36
N LEU A 436 -30.18 -6.33 14.77
CA LEU A 436 -29.81 -7.62 15.38
C LEU A 436 -29.65 -7.56 16.91
N ASP A 437 -29.55 -6.37 17.50
CA ASP A 437 -29.40 -6.21 18.96
C ASP A 437 -30.74 -6.07 19.73
N SER A 438 -31.88 -5.98 19.05
CA SER A 438 -33.20 -5.91 19.72
C SER A 438 -33.94 -7.24 19.81
N ALA A 439 -33.35 -8.36 19.35
CA ALA A 439 -34.01 -9.68 19.35
C ALA A 439 -33.44 -10.66 20.41
N MET A 440 -32.45 -10.27 21.21
CA MET A 440 -31.82 -11.11 22.24
C MET A 440 -32.07 -10.64 23.69
N CYS A 441 -33.02 -9.73 23.92
CA CYS A 441 -33.41 -9.29 25.27
C CYS A 441 -34.84 -9.66 25.68
N GLY A 442 -35.43 -10.66 25.03
CA GLY A 442 -36.74 -11.17 25.40
C GLY A 442 -36.98 -12.56 24.86
N ILE A 443 -36.51 -13.57 25.58
CA ILE A 443 -37.15 -14.88 25.85
C ILE A 443 -36.12 -15.72 26.63
N MET A 444 -36.43 -15.93 27.91
CA MET A 444 -35.90 -16.92 28.89
C MET A 444 -34.42 -16.89 29.26
#